data_AF-A0A8C3FRX8-F1
#
_entry.id   AF-A0A8C3FRX8-F1
#
_cell.length_a   1.000
_cell.length_b   1.000
_cell.length_c   1.000
_cell.angle_alpha   90.00
_cell.angle_beta   90.00
_cell.angle_gamma   90.00
#
_symmetry.space_group_name_H-M   'P 1'
#
loop_
_entity.id
_entity.type
_entity.pdbx_description
1 polymer ?
#
loop_
_entity_poly.entity_id
_entity_poly.type
_entity_poly.pdbx_seq_one_letter_code
_entity_poly.pdbx_strand_id
1 'polypeptide(L)'
;MSPAGETSPGTAAPAEKRGGCPCPSPWVIAVISILVLSACFISSILVTWRWDTRTRHEEQDKLSWLRRYPKEKTCVSEAGKGQVWTCCPRGWELFQASCYYFSNDIMTWDDSERNCTGMDSHLVVINTGAEQDFIFTRVNGTVTGSEG
;
A
#
# COMPACT_ATOMS: atom_id res chain seq x y z
N MET A 1 45.57 32.81 -92.76
CA MET A 1 45.10 33.59 -91.60
C MET A 1 44.97 32.65 -90.40
N SER A 2 45.82 32.87 -89.39
CA SER A 2 45.59 32.53 -87.98
C SER A 2 44.34 33.28 -87.43
N PRO A 3 43.83 33.02 -86.20
CA PRO A 3 44.55 32.38 -85.10
C PRO A 3 43.81 31.34 -84.24
N ALA A 4 44.65 30.60 -83.53
CA ALA A 4 44.36 29.89 -82.30
C ALA A 4 43.98 30.87 -81.17
N GLY A 5 43.15 30.39 -80.25
CA GLY A 5 42.94 30.98 -78.94
C GLY A 5 42.78 29.86 -77.92
N GLU A 6 43.80 29.67 -77.08
CA GLU A 6 43.77 28.82 -75.89
C GLU A 6 42.77 29.35 -74.85
N THR A 7 42.16 28.44 -74.09
CA THR A 7 41.94 28.62 -72.65
C THR A 7 41.51 27.27 -72.06
N SER A 8 42.35 26.69 -71.21
CA SER A 8 41.89 25.74 -70.18
C SER A 8 41.62 26.54 -68.91
N PRO A 9 40.56 26.20 -68.17
CA PRO A 9 40.85 25.76 -66.80
C PRO A 9 40.01 24.55 -66.38
N GLY A 10 40.63 23.66 -65.61
CA GLY A 10 39.96 22.53 -64.98
C GLY A 10 38.83 22.96 -64.04
N THR A 11 37.82 22.11 -63.90
CA THR A 11 36.80 22.27 -62.86
C THR A 11 36.40 20.91 -62.30
N ALA A 12 36.83 20.73 -61.04
CA ALA A 12 36.24 19.98 -59.93
C ALA A 12 35.59 18.60 -60.17
N ALA A 13 36.12 17.60 -59.44
CA ALA A 13 35.41 16.38 -59.10
C ALA A 13 34.04 16.68 -58.44
N PRO A 14 33.02 15.84 -58.61
CA PRO A 14 31.74 16.06 -57.96
C PRO A 14 31.88 15.83 -56.45
N ALA A 15 31.51 16.83 -55.66
CA ALA A 15 31.41 16.71 -54.22
C ALA A 15 30.29 15.71 -53.86
N GLU A 16 30.68 14.60 -53.21
CA GLU A 16 29.78 13.63 -52.59
C GLU A 16 28.96 14.32 -51.50
N LYS A 17 27.66 14.55 -51.73
CA LYS A 17 26.72 14.89 -50.65
C LYS A 17 26.50 13.64 -49.79
N ARG A 18 27.30 13.49 -48.74
CA ARG A 18 26.94 12.59 -47.64
C ARG A 18 25.65 13.09 -47.01
N GLY A 19 24.59 12.30 -47.14
CA GLY A 19 23.31 12.54 -46.50
C GLY A 19 23.48 12.54 -44.97
N GLY A 20 23.70 13.73 -44.42
CA GLY A 20 23.47 13.99 -43.00
C GLY A 20 21.96 14.12 -42.76
N CYS A 21 21.46 13.51 -41.69
CA CYS A 21 20.09 13.71 -41.22
C CYS A 21 19.76 15.21 -41.19
N PRO A 22 18.55 15.64 -41.58
CA PRO A 22 18.17 17.04 -41.46
C PRO A 22 18.35 17.46 -40.00
N CYS A 23 19.23 18.42 -39.75
CA CYS A 23 19.37 19.00 -38.42
C CYS A 23 18.02 19.63 -38.08
N PRO A 24 17.27 19.09 -37.11
CA PRO A 24 16.02 19.70 -36.71
C PRO A 24 16.35 21.12 -36.23
N SER A 25 15.53 22.08 -36.60
CA SER A 25 15.69 23.45 -36.11
C SER A 25 15.80 23.44 -34.57
N PRO A 26 16.57 24.36 -33.95
CA PRO A 26 16.77 24.39 -32.50
C PRO A 26 15.46 24.32 -31.68
N TRP A 27 14.35 24.86 -32.21
CA TRP A 27 13.03 24.78 -31.57
C TRP A 27 12.43 23.36 -31.59
N VAL A 28 12.70 22.55 -32.62
CA VAL A 28 12.23 21.15 -32.69
C VAL A 28 12.91 20.32 -31.62
N ILE A 29 14.22 20.52 -31.43
CA ILE A 29 15.00 19.85 -30.38
C ILE A 29 14.48 20.24 -28.99
N ALA A 30 14.16 21.52 -28.79
CA ALA A 30 13.58 22.00 -27.54
C ALA A 30 12.22 21.35 -27.24
N VAL A 31 11.32 21.27 -28.23
CA VAL A 31 10.00 20.64 -28.07
C VAL A 31 10.13 19.15 -27.73
N ILE A 32 11.00 18.41 -28.44
CA ILE A 32 11.24 16.98 -28.16
C ILE A 32 11.77 16.81 -26.73
N SER A 33 12.70 17.66 -26.30
CA SER A 33 13.26 17.61 -24.96
C SER A 33 12.19 17.86 -23.88
N ILE A 34 11.30 18.82 -24.09
CA ILE A 34 10.18 19.11 -23.17
C ILE A 34 9.22 17.92 -23.07
N LEU A 35 8.89 17.29 -24.21
CA LEU A 35 8.01 16.12 -24.24
C LEU A 35 8.61 14.92 -23.50
N VAL A 36 9.92 14.70 -23.64
CA VAL A 36 10.63 13.63 -22.92
C VAL A 36 10.67 13.93 -21.42
N LEU A 37 10.98 15.17 -21.02
CA LEU A 37 11.02 15.56 -19.61
C LEU A 37 9.64 15.47 -18.94
N SER A 38 8.57 15.88 -19.63
CA SER A 38 7.21 15.76 -19.11
C SER A 38 6.79 14.30 -18.98
N ALA A 39 7.08 13.45 -19.96
CA ALA A 39 6.81 12.01 -19.89
C ALA A 39 7.60 11.34 -18.75
N CYS A 40 8.87 11.70 -18.55
CA CYS A 40 9.67 11.21 -17.42
C CYS A 40 9.13 11.69 -16.08
N PHE A 41 8.71 12.95 -15.97
CA PHE A 41 8.11 13.51 -14.76
C PHE A 41 6.77 12.85 -14.44
N ILE A 42 5.89 12.69 -15.43
CA ILE A 42 4.60 11.98 -15.29
C ILE A 42 4.84 10.52 -14.90
N SER A 43 5.81 9.83 -15.52
CA SER A 43 6.13 8.44 -15.16
C SER A 43 6.65 8.34 -13.73
N SER A 44 7.52 9.26 -13.31
CA SER A 44 8.05 9.34 -11.94
C SER A 44 6.93 9.63 -10.94
N ILE A 45 6.00 10.52 -11.28
CA ILE A 45 4.77 10.76 -10.53
C ILE A 45 3.94 9.47 -10.46
N LEU A 46 3.56 8.85 -11.56
CA LEU A 46 2.72 7.65 -11.51
C LEU A 46 3.36 6.51 -10.71
N VAL A 47 4.68 6.36 -10.76
CA VAL A 47 5.44 5.39 -9.95
C VAL A 47 5.43 5.78 -8.47
N THR A 48 5.73 7.05 -8.13
CA THR A 48 5.70 7.50 -6.73
C THR A 48 4.30 7.45 -6.16
N TRP A 49 3.27 7.82 -6.92
CA TRP A 49 1.87 7.74 -6.52
C TRP A 49 1.37 6.30 -6.44
N ARG A 50 1.82 5.39 -7.31
CA ARG A 50 1.51 3.95 -7.21
C ARG A 50 2.19 3.30 -6.00
N TRP A 51 3.39 3.74 -5.66
CA TRP A 51 4.09 3.30 -4.46
C TRP A 51 3.46 3.91 -3.19
N ASP A 52 3.20 5.21 -3.22
CA ASP A 52 2.57 6.00 -2.17
C ASP A 52 1.11 5.59 -1.93
N THR A 53 0.33 5.20 -2.94
CA THR A 53 -1.02 4.63 -2.72
C THR A 53 -0.95 3.24 -2.09
N ARG A 54 0.04 2.42 -2.47
CA ARG A 54 0.27 1.10 -1.88
C ARG A 54 0.76 1.18 -0.43
N THR A 55 1.66 2.11 -0.11
CA THR A 55 2.19 2.31 1.24
C THR A 55 1.23 3.14 2.12
N ARG A 56 0.50 4.12 1.58
CA ARG A 56 -0.52 4.87 2.33
C ARG A 56 -1.66 4.00 2.82
N HIS A 57 -2.07 2.98 2.07
CA HIS A 57 -3.11 2.06 2.53
C HIS A 57 -2.66 1.31 3.80
N GLU A 58 -1.43 0.78 3.79
CA GLU A 58 -0.86 0.05 4.93
C GLU A 58 -0.62 0.95 6.16
N GLU A 59 -0.16 2.19 5.95
CA GLU A 59 0.04 3.17 7.04
C GLU A 59 -1.26 3.78 7.56
N GLN A 60 -2.29 3.97 6.71
CA GLN A 60 -3.63 4.35 7.16
C GLN A 60 -4.27 3.23 7.98
N ASP A 61 -4.18 1.98 7.53
CA ASP A 61 -4.67 0.83 8.27
C ASP A 61 -3.97 0.77 9.65
N LYS A 62 -2.64 1.01 9.68
CA LYS A 62 -1.87 1.13 10.93
C LYS A 62 -2.36 2.20 11.88
N LEU A 63 -2.57 3.41 11.38
CA LEU A 63 -3.11 4.50 12.20
C LEU A 63 -4.55 4.22 12.66
N SER A 64 -5.34 3.53 11.83
CA SER A 64 -6.75 3.26 12.11
C SER A 64 -6.93 2.32 13.30
N TRP A 65 -6.13 1.25 13.40
CA TRP A 65 -6.18 0.37 14.57
C TRP A 65 -5.51 0.99 15.78
N LEU A 66 -4.46 1.83 15.66
CA LEU A 66 -3.88 2.56 16.79
C LEU A 66 -4.89 3.47 17.49
N ARG A 67 -5.87 4.00 16.75
CA ARG A 67 -6.97 4.79 17.31
C ARG A 67 -8.02 3.90 18.00
N ARG A 68 -8.27 2.69 17.50
CA ARG A 68 -9.32 1.79 17.98
C ARG A 68 -8.86 0.86 19.11
N TYR A 69 -7.61 0.43 19.09
CA TYR A 69 -7.01 -0.47 20.07
C TYR A 69 -6.52 0.32 21.29
N PRO A 70 -7.16 0.16 22.46
CA PRO A 70 -6.79 0.89 23.66
C PRO A 70 -5.47 0.37 24.22
N LYS A 71 -4.54 1.28 24.52
CA LYS A 71 -3.27 0.95 25.19
C LYS A 71 -3.42 0.56 26.66
N GLU A 72 -4.60 0.79 27.23
CA GLU A 72 -4.90 0.48 28.62
C GLU A 72 -5.18 -1.01 28.77
N LYS A 73 -4.68 -1.60 29.86
CA LYS A 73 -4.86 -3.01 30.19
C LYS A 73 -5.62 -3.15 31.51
N THR A 74 -6.53 -4.10 31.58
CA THR A 74 -7.22 -4.51 32.81
C THR A 74 -6.59 -5.81 33.29
N CYS A 75 -6.11 -5.83 34.53
CA CYS A 75 -5.47 -7.00 35.13
C CYS A 75 -6.39 -7.65 36.17
N VAL A 76 -6.51 -8.98 36.10
CA VAL A 76 -7.29 -9.78 37.05
C VAL A 76 -6.36 -10.82 37.67
N SER A 77 -6.47 -11.03 38.97
CA SER A 77 -5.81 -12.13 39.68
C SER A 77 -6.83 -13.21 40.02
N GLU A 78 -6.50 -14.47 39.76
CA GLU A 78 -7.30 -15.58 40.30
C GLU A 78 -7.12 -15.66 41.83
N ALA A 79 -8.22 -15.63 42.58
CA ALA A 79 -8.19 -15.78 44.02
C ALA A 79 -7.89 -17.25 44.39
N GLY A 80 -6.74 -17.50 45.04
CA GLY A 80 -6.47 -18.79 45.71
C GLY A 80 -5.35 -19.65 45.11
N LYS A 81 -4.70 -19.24 44.03
CA LYS A 81 -3.37 -19.73 43.62
C LYS A 81 -2.41 -18.56 43.70
N GLY A 82 -1.17 -18.77 44.17
CA GLY A 82 -0.20 -17.69 44.42
C GLY A 82 -0.24 -16.63 43.31
N GLN A 83 -0.23 -15.35 43.68
CA GLN A 83 -0.67 -14.22 42.85
C GLN A 83 -0.18 -14.26 41.38
N VAL A 84 -0.95 -14.90 40.50
CA VAL A 84 -0.78 -14.80 39.04
C VAL A 84 -1.78 -13.77 38.55
N TRP A 85 -1.27 -12.69 37.98
CA TRP A 85 -2.05 -11.64 37.37
C TRP A 85 -2.08 -11.84 35.86
N THR A 86 -3.27 -11.92 35.28
CA THR A 86 -3.45 -11.96 33.83
C THR A 86 -4.07 -10.65 33.40
N CYS A 87 -3.45 -9.99 32.42
CA CYS A 87 -3.88 -8.68 31.94
C CYS A 87 -4.36 -8.75 30.49
N CYS A 88 -5.55 -8.22 30.24
CA CYS A 88 -6.11 -8.08 28.90
C CYS A 88 -6.20 -6.60 28.49
N PRO A 89 -6.13 -6.29 27.18
CA PRO A 89 -6.41 -4.93 26.71
C PRO A 89 -7.83 -4.51 27.12
N ARG A 90 -8.05 -3.22 27.33
CA ARG A 90 -9.36 -2.71 27.74
C ARG A 90 -10.43 -3.07 26.69
N GLY A 91 -11.59 -3.55 27.16
CA GLY A 91 -12.67 -4.01 26.28
C GLY A 91 -12.52 -5.46 25.80
N TRP A 92 -11.46 -6.16 26.21
CA TRP A 92 -11.30 -7.60 26.00
C TRP A 92 -11.70 -8.37 27.25
N GLU A 93 -12.27 -9.55 27.06
CA GLU A 93 -12.67 -10.45 28.13
C GLU A 93 -11.62 -11.52 28.38
N LEU A 94 -11.21 -11.67 29.65
CA LEU A 94 -10.34 -12.75 30.07
C LEU A 94 -11.18 -14.02 30.26
N PHE A 95 -10.80 -15.09 29.56
CA PHE A 95 -11.31 -16.43 29.84
C PHE A 95 -10.15 -17.40 29.89
N GLN A 96 -10.00 -18.06 31.04
CA GLN A 96 -8.84 -18.90 31.36
C GLN A 96 -7.53 -18.11 31.22
N ALA A 97 -6.68 -18.46 30.24
CA ALA A 97 -5.37 -17.84 30.02
C ALA A 97 -5.32 -16.92 28.78
N SER A 98 -6.46 -16.66 28.13
CA SER A 98 -6.53 -15.93 26.87
C SER A 98 -7.51 -14.74 26.95
N CYS A 99 -7.20 -13.70 26.17
CA CYS A 99 -8.05 -12.52 26.03
C CYS A 99 -8.86 -12.61 24.74
N TYR A 100 -10.17 -12.34 24.81
CA TYR A 100 -11.09 -12.44 23.69
C TYR A 100 -11.71 -11.07 23.40
N TYR A 101 -11.79 -10.73 22.12
CA TYR A 101 -12.46 -9.54 21.63
C TYR A 101 -13.67 -9.91 20.80
N PHE A 102 -14.83 -9.39 21.19
CA PHE A 102 -16.09 -9.60 20.49
C PHE A 102 -16.41 -8.34 19.68
N SER A 103 -16.16 -8.41 18.37
CA SER A 103 -16.54 -7.35 17.44
C SER A 103 -18.04 -7.38 17.18
N ASN A 104 -18.67 -6.20 17.11
CA ASN A 104 -20.03 -6.04 16.60
C ASN A 104 -20.07 -5.74 15.10
N ASP A 105 -18.90 -5.54 14.48
CA ASP A 105 -18.80 -5.20 13.06
C ASP A 105 -18.96 -6.47 12.19
N ILE A 106 -19.81 -6.38 11.17
CA ILE A 106 -19.96 -7.44 10.17
C ILE A 106 -18.91 -7.20 9.07
N MET A 107 -17.98 -8.14 8.94
CA MET A 107 -16.85 -8.04 8.00
C MET A 107 -16.68 -9.35 7.24
N THR A 108 -16.01 -9.32 6.08
CA THR A 108 -15.58 -10.56 5.43
C THR A 108 -14.55 -11.29 6.30
N TRP A 109 -14.35 -12.58 6.09
CA TRP A 109 -13.35 -13.34 6.86
C TRP A 109 -11.95 -12.71 6.75
N ASP A 110 -11.52 -12.35 5.54
CA ASP A 110 -10.20 -11.73 5.29
C ASP A 110 -10.06 -10.37 5.95
N ASP A 111 -11.12 -9.55 5.94
CA ASP A 111 -11.10 -8.23 6.58
C ASP A 111 -11.12 -8.38 8.12
N SER A 112 -11.78 -9.41 8.64
CA SER A 112 -11.82 -9.72 10.07
C SER A 112 -10.44 -10.16 10.58
N GLU A 113 -9.74 -11.01 9.83
CA GLU A 113 -8.37 -11.43 10.16
C GLU A 113 -7.40 -10.24 10.10
N ARG A 114 -7.52 -9.38 9.09
CA ARG A 114 -6.74 -8.13 9.00
C ARG A 114 -7.01 -7.19 10.18
N ASN A 115 -8.25 -7.11 10.64
CA ASN A 115 -8.61 -6.31 11.81
C ASN A 115 -8.00 -6.89 13.11
N CYS A 116 -8.12 -8.21 13.32
CA CYS A 116 -7.51 -8.89 14.48
C CYS A 116 -5.99 -8.74 14.51
N THR A 117 -5.32 -8.98 13.38
CA THR A 117 -3.85 -8.83 13.26
C THR A 117 -3.39 -7.39 13.49
N GLY A 118 -4.18 -6.40 13.07
CA GLY A 118 -3.95 -4.99 13.41
C GLY A 118 -4.00 -4.70 14.91
N MET A 119 -4.77 -5.47 15.69
CA MET A 119 -4.85 -5.36 17.15
C MET A 119 -3.82 -6.23 17.89
N ASP A 120 -2.79 -6.73 17.20
CA ASP A 120 -1.79 -7.66 17.75
C ASP A 120 -2.44 -8.96 18.28
N SER A 121 -3.40 -9.48 17.51
CA SER A 121 -4.22 -10.66 17.83
C SER A 121 -4.58 -11.47 16.58
N HIS A 122 -5.33 -12.55 16.74
CA HIS A 122 -5.80 -13.40 15.63
C HIS A 122 -7.27 -13.74 15.78
N LEU A 123 -7.92 -14.14 14.68
CA LEU A 123 -9.23 -14.76 14.76
C LEU A 123 -9.22 -15.96 15.72
N VAL A 124 -10.31 -16.09 16.46
CA VAL A 124 -10.44 -17.13 17.49
C VAL A 124 -10.45 -18.53 16.85
N VAL A 125 -9.66 -19.44 17.42
CA VAL A 125 -9.66 -20.87 17.11
C VAL A 125 -10.14 -21.59 18.35
N ILE A 126 -11.30 -22.24 18.25
CA ILE A 126 -11.94 -22.88 19.39
C ILE A 126 -11.33 -24.26 19.63
N ASN A 127 -10.67 -24.43 20.76
CA ASN A 127 -9.93 -25.65 21.11
C ASN A 127 -10.65 -26.52 22.13
N THR A 128 -11.60 -25.96 22.90
CA THR A 128 -12.28 -26.69 23.98
C THR A 128 -13.79 -26.43 24.00
N GLY A 129 -14.56 -27.37 24.55
CA GLY A 129 -16.00 -27.18 24.75
C GLY A 129 -16.32 -26.00 25.68
N ALA A 130 -15.52 -25.80 26.73
CA ALA A 130 -15.69 -24.66 27.63
C ALA A 130 -15.47 -23.30 26.93
N GLU A 131 -14.52 -23.25 25.99
CA GLU A 131 -14.30 -22.07 25.14
C GLU A 131 -15.46 -21.84 24.18
N GLN A 132 -15.97 -22.90 23.54
CA GLN A 132 -17.17 -22.83 22.68
C GLN A 132 -18.37 -22.26 23.45
N ASP A 133 -18.64 -22.77 24.66
CA ASP A 133 -19.78 -22.34 25.49
C ASP A 133 -19.65 -20.87 25.91
N PHE A 134 -18.43 -20.46 26.30
CA PHE A 134 -18.12 -19.07 26.64
C PHE A 134 -18.37 -18.13 25.45
N ILE A 135 -17.84 -18.46 24.26
CA ILE A 135 -18.01 -17.66 23.04
C ILE A 135 -19.47 -17.60 22.63
N PHE A 136 -20.17 -18.74 22.63
CA PHE A 136 -21.57 -18.82 22.22
C PHE A 136 -22.47 -17.96 23.10
N THR A 137 -22.21 -17.92 24.42
CA THR A 137 -22.95 -17.09 25.36
C THR A 137 -22.81 -15.60 25.06
N ARG A 138 -21.66 -15.17 24.53
CA ARG A 138 -21.40 -13.75 24.17
C ARG A 138 -21.95 -13.37 22.82
N VAL A 139 -21.85 -14.27 21.83
CA VAL A 139 -22.30 -14.01 20.46
C VAL A 139 -23.82 -14.17 20.32
N ASN A 140 -24.47 -15.10 21.02
CA ASN A 140 -25.92 -15.24 20.91
C ASN A 140 -26.71 -14.14 21.62
N GLY A 141 -26.11 -13.44 22.59
CA GLY A 141 -26.71 -12.27 23.22
C GLY A 141 -26.85 -11.06 22.29
N THR A 142 -26.10 -11.01 21.18
CA THR A 142 -26.12 -9.89 20.23
C THR A 142 -27.07 -10.09 19.05
N VAL A 143 -27.59 -11.31 18.83
CA VAL A 143 -28.54 -11.61 17.74
C VAL A 143 -29.99 -11.23 18.11
N THR A 144 -30.32 -11.03 19.39
CA THR A 144 -31.68 -10.69 19.84
C THR A 144 -31.95 -9.18 19.96
N GLY A 145 -31.20 -8.34 19.24
CA GLY A 145 -31.22 -6.89 19.38
C GLY A 145 -31.59 -6.12 18.11
N SER A 146 -32.51 -6.62 17.27
CA SER A 146 -33.04 -5.83 16.15
C SER A 146 -34.41 -6.28 15.63
N GLU A 147 -35.34 -6.62 16.52
CA GLU A 147 -36.78 -6.62 16.20
C GLU A 147 -37.54 -6.00 17.37
N GLY A 148 -37.81 -4.70 17.23
CA GLY A 148 -38.66 -3.88 18.08
C GLY A 148 -39.11 -2.67 17.28
#